data_AF-A0A524IJU1-F1
#
_entry.id   AF-A0A524IJU1-F1
#
_cell.length_a   1.000
_cell.length_b   1.000
_cell.length_c   1.000
_cell.angle_alpha   90.00
_cell.angle_beta   90.00
_cell.angle_gamma   90.00
#
_symmetry.space_group_name_H-M   'P 1'
#
loop_
_entity.id
_entity.type
_entity.pdbx_description
1 polymer ?
#
loop_
_entity_poly.entity_id
_entity_poly.type
_entity_poly.pdbx_seq_one_letter_code
_entity_poly.pdbx_strand_id
1 'polypeptide(L)'
;MLSQDVYWYLHILGVGLLILSVGGVTLHAMSGGTKETSGGKALTAASHGLGLLLIIVAGFGMLGRMDLMAGGLPGWAWAKMLIWLTIGLLFTLPYRKPESSKLVWFGTVALMLAAAFLAHAKPF
;
A
#
# COMPACT_ATOMS: atom_id res chain seq x y z
N MET A 1 -24.23 6.81 3.75
CA MET A 1 -22.87 6.24 3.88
C MET A 1 -22.80 4.96 3.07
N LEU A 2 -21.64 4.61 2.50
CA LEU A 2 -21.48 3.38 1.71
C LEU A 2 -21.54 2.13 2.60
N SER A 3 -21.80 0.95 2.02
CA SER A 3 -21.81 -0.32 2.76
C SER A 3 -20.40 -0.75 3.16
N GLN A 4 -20.31 -1.64 4.15
CA GLN A 4 -19.04 -2.23 4.58
C GLN A 4 -18.30 -2.92 3.42
N ASP A 5 -19.04 -3.67 2.60
CA ASP A 5 -18.49 -4.40 1.46
C ASP A 5 -17.89 -3.47 0.42
N VAL A 6 -18.53 -2.31 0.16
CA VAL A 6 -17.98 -1.32 -0.79
C VAL A 6 -16.63 -0.81 -0.30
N TYR A 7 -16.50 -0.49 0.99
CA TYR A 7 -15.19 -0.09 1.52
C TYR A 7 -14.18 -1.23 1.44
N TRP A 8 -14.58 -2.47 1.68
CA TRP A 8 -13.68 -3.62 1.53
C TRP A 8 -13.18 -3.77 0.09
N TYR A 9 -14.07 -3.71 -0.92
CA TYR A 9 -13.70 -3.79 -2.33
C TYR A 9 -12.77 -2.65 -2.74
N LEU A 10 -13.05 -1.41 -2.33
CA LEU A 10 -12.18 -0.26 -2.61
C LEU A 10 -10.81 -0.42 -1.96
N HIS A 11 -10.75 -0.95 -0.73
CA HIS A 11 -9.48 -1.19 -0.04
C HIS A 11 -8.63 -2.22 -0.79
N ILE A 12 -9.23 -3.35 -1.19
CA ILE A 12 -8.53 -4.40 -1.95
C ILE A 12 -8.09 -3.91 -3.33
N LEU A 13 -8.93 -3.14 -4.03
CA LEU A 13 -8.54 -2.48 -5.28
C LEU A 13 -7.32 -1.58 -5.06
N GLY A 14 -7.33 -0.78 -4.00
CA GLY A 14 -6.23 0.09 -3.64
C GLY A 14 -4.93 -0.68 -3.37
N VAL A 15 -5.02 -1.80 -2.63
CA VAL A 15 -3.90 -2.71 -2.38
C VAL A 15 -3.34 -3.26 -3.69
N GLY A 16 -4.20 -3.73 -4.60
CA GLY A 16 -3.78 -4.25 -5.90
C GLY A 16 -3.02 -3.21 -6.73
N LEU A 17 -3.56 -1.99 -6.82
CA LEU A 17 -2.91 -0.88 -7.53
C LEU A 17 -1.55 -0.51 -6.92
N LEU A 18 -1.47 -0.45 -5.58
CA LEU A 18 -0.24 -0.12 -4.88
C LEU A 18 0.84 -1.19 -5.11
N ILE A 19 0.52 -2.47 -4.97
CA ILE A 19 1.47 -3.57 -5.19
C ILE A 19 1.95 -3.60 -6.64
N LEU A 20 1.03 -3.48 -7.61
CA LEU A 20 1.40 -3.45 -9.04
C LEU A 20 2.33 -2.28 -9.34
N SER A 21 2.06 -1.11 -8.78
CA SER A 21 2.91 0.07 -8.97
C SER A 21 4.32 -0.12 -8.41
N VAL A 22 4.45 -0.63 -7.18
CA VAL A 22 5.74 -0.89 -6.53
C VAL A 22 6.50 -2.01 -7.24
N GLY A 23 5.83 -3.12 -7.56
CA GLY A 23 6.44 -4.24 -8.29
C GLY A 23 6.93 -3.83 -9.67
N GLY A 24 6.13 -3.04 -10.40
CA GLY A 24 6.47 -2.54 -11.73
C GLY A 24 7.73 -1.67 -11.73
N VAL A 25 7.81 -0.67 -10.84
CA VAL A 25 9.03 0.18 -10.76
C VAL A 25 10.24 -0.60 -10.26
N THR A 26 10.04 -1.57 -9.37
CA THR A 26 11.11 -2.39 -8.83
C THR A 26 11.73 -3.30 -9.89
N LEU A 27 10.92 -4.04 -10.64
CA LEU A 27 11.41 -4.89 -11.73
C LEU A 27 12.07 -4.08 -12.84
N HIS A 28 11.49 -2.94 -13.20
CA HIS A 28 12.08 -2.07 -14.22
C HIS A 28 13.47 -1.58 -13.80
N ALA A 29 13.62 -1.12 -12.56
CA ALA A 29 14.92 -0.70 -12.02
C ALA A 29 15.92 -1.85 -11.94
N MET A 30 15.49 -3.06 -11.54
CA MET A 30 16.34 -4.26 -11.53
C MET A 30 16.84 -4.67 -12.92
N SER A 31 16.05 -4.39 -13.96
CA SER A 31 16.42 -4.62 -15.35
C SER A 31 17.29 -3.50 -15.95
N GLY A 32 17.77 -2.56 -15.12
CA GLY A 32 18.64 -1.46 -15.53
C GLY A 32 17.90 -0.21 -16.05
N GLY A 33 16.57 -0.18 -15.97
CA GLY A 33 15.79 0.97 -16.43
C GLY A 33 15.71 2.10 -15.41
N THR A 34 15.54 3.34 -15.88
CA THR A 34 15.35 4.53 -15.03
C THR A 34 13.93 5.08 -15.14
N LYS A 35 13.61 6.12 -14.35
CA LYS A 35 12.30 6.79 -14.44
C LYS A 35 12.06 7.39 -15.83
N GLU A 36 13.11 7.88 -16.48
CA GLU A 36 13.09 8.54 -17.78
C GLU A 36 12.83 7.53 -18.91
N THR A 37 13.38 6.32 -18.80
CA THR A 37 13.22 5.25 -19.80
C THR A 37 11.93 4.46 -19.63
N SER A 38 11.21 4.64 -18.52
CA SER A 38 9.96 3.92 -18.24
C SER A 38 8.78 4.48 -19.03
N GLY A 39 8.37 3.75 -20.08
CA GLY A 39 7.12 4.03 -20.83
C GLY A 39 5.85 3.97 -19.97
N GLY A 40 5.88 3.22 -18.86
CA GLY A 40 4.77 3.09 -17.90
C GLY A 40 4.81 4.08 -16.72
N LYS A 41 5.64 5.14 -16.75
CA LYS A 41 5.88 6.00 -15.57
C LYS A 41 4.61 6.72 -15.07
N ALA A 42 3.74 7.15 -15.98
CA ALA A 42 2.50 7.82 -15.63
C ALA A 42 1.49 6.85 -15.00
N LEU A 43 1.34 5.66 -15.60
CA LEU A 43 0.45 4.62 -15.09
C LEU A 43 0.89 4.16 -13.70
N THR A 44 2.17 3.84 -13.51
CA THR A 44 2.71 3.40 -12.22
C THR A 44 2.57 4.48 -11.14
N ALA A 45 2.83 5.75 -11.46
CA ALA A 45 2.63 6.85 -10.51
C ALA A 45 1.15 7.07 -10.16
N ALA A 46 0.24 6.99 -11.14
CA ALA A 46 -1.19 7.13 -10.92
C ALA A 46 -1.75 5.97 -10.08
N SER A 47 -1.39 4.73 -10.42
CA SER A 47 -1.76 3.54 -9.65
C SER A 47 -1.23 3.58 -8.23
N HIS A 48 0.00 4.06 -8.01
CA HIS A 48 0.56 4.26 -6.67
C HIS A 48 -0.27 5.24 -5.85
N GLY A 49 -0.47 6.46 -6.37
CA GLY A 49 -1.18 7.52 -5.65
C GLY A 49 -2.64 7.19 -5.39
N LEU A 50 -3.35 6.71 -6.41
CA LEU A 50 -4.75 6.28 -6.27
C LEU A 50 -4.87 5.06 -5.35
N GLY A 51 -3.95 4.10 -5.48
CA GLY A 51 -3.93 2.90 -4.64
C GLY A 51 -3.83 3.26 -3.17
N LEU A 52 -2.86 4.11 -2.81
CA LEU A 52 -2.66 4.56 -1.43
C LEU A 52 -3.85 5.37 -0.91
N LEU A 53 -4.42 6.25 -1.73
CA LEU A 53 -5.63 7.01 -1.39
C LEU A 53 -6.80 6.08 -1.06
N LEU A 54 -7.07 5.10 -1.93
CA LEU A 54 -8.16 4.14 -1.75
C LEU A 54 -7.97 3.29 -0.49
N ILE A 55 -6.74 2.82 -0.24
CA ILE A 55 -6.39 2.06 0.97
C ILE A 55 -6.75 2.87 2.21
N ILE A 56 -6.32 4.14 2.29
CA ILE A 56 -6.52 4.98 3.46
C ILE A 56 -8.00 5.31 3.63
N VAL A 57 -8.65 5.87 2.61
CA VAL A 57 -10.05 6.31 2.69
C VAL A 57 -10.98 5.14 2.99
N ALA A 58 -10.81 4.02 2.30
CA ALA A 58 -11.65 2.86 2.53
C ALA A 58 -11.34 2.14 3.85
N GLY A 59 -10.09 2.18 4.30
CA GLY A 59 -9.68 1.66 5.61
C GLY A 59 -10.35 2.41 6.76
N PHE A 60 -10.34 3.75 6.71
CA PHE A 60 -11.08 4.58 7.67
C PHE A 60 -12.60 4.39 7.53
N GLY A 61 -13.12 4.25 6.31
CA GLY A 61 -14.53 3.92 6.08
C GLY A 61 -14.96 2.65 6.81
N MET A 62 -14.19 1.55 6.67
CA MET A 62 -14.47 0.30 7.39
C MET A 62 -14.39 0.46 8.90
N LEU A 63 -13.38 1.19 9.41
CA LEU A 63 -13.23 1.44 10.85
C LEU A 63 -14.44 2.19 11.43
N GLY A 64 -14.99 3.16 10.69
CA GLY A 64 -16.17 3.91 11.10
C GLY A 64 -17.43 3.06 11.10
N ARG A 65 -17.54 2.10 10.19
CA ARG A 65 -18.66 1.13 10.15
C ARG A 65 -18.61 0.08 11.25
N MET A 66 -17.45 -0.15 11.85
CA MET A 66 -17.26 -1.08 12.97
C MET A 66 -17.33 -0.38 14.34
N ASP A 67 -17.65 0.93 14.37
CA ASP A 67 -17.67 1.76 15.59
C ASP A 67 -16.34 1.77 16.37
N LEU A 68 -15.22 1.52 15.68
CA LEU A 68 -13.88 1.41 16.29
C LEU A 68 -13.16 2.76 16.45
N MET A 69 -13.87 3.88 16.29
CA MET A 69 -13.26 5.21 16.38
C MET A 69 -13.67 6.01 17.62
N ALA A 70 -14.69 5.57 18.36
CA ALA A 70 -15.29 6.36 19.44
C ALA A 70 -14.34 6.67 20.61
N GLY A 71 -13.35 5.80 20.86
CA GLY A 71 -12.33 5.97 21.90
C GLY A 71 -10.91 6.24 21.38
N GLY A 72 -10.77 6.58 20.10
CA GLY A 72 -9.50 6.58 19.38
C GLY A 72 -9.28 5.31 18.56
N LEU A 73 -8.31 5.34 17.65
CA LEU A 73 -8.01 4.20 16.79
C LEU A 73 -7.29 3.09 17.57
N PRO A 74 -7.67 1.81 17.38
CA PRO A 74 -6.93 0.67 17.91
C PRO A 74 -5.47 0.69 17.47
N GLY A 75 -4.57 0.15 18.29
CA GLY A 75 -3.15 0.19 17.96
C GLY A 75 -2.83 -0.58 16.67
N TRP A 76 -3.51 -1.70 16.39
CA TRP A 76 -3.35 -2.45 15.15
C TRP A 76 -3.71 -1.62 13.92
N ALA A 77 -4.67 -0.69 14.03
CA ALA A 77 -5.06 0.20 12.95
C ALA A 77 -3.97 1.26 12.66
N TRP A 78 -3.36 1.80 13.72
CA TRP A 78 -2.17 2.66 13.61
C TRP A 78 -0.98 1.93 12.97
N ALA A 79 -0.72 0.69 13.40
CA ALA A 79 0.36 -0.12 12.84
C ALA A 79 0.13 -0.39 11.34
N LYS A 80 -1.10 -0.70 10.92
CA LYS A 80 -1.45 -0.83 9.49
C LYS A 80 -1.25 0.48 8.73
N MET A 81 -1.61 1.62 9.31
CA MET A 81 -1.39 2.92 8.69
C MET A 81 0.10 3.16 8.41
N LEU A 82 0.96 2.89 9.39
CA LEU A 82 2.41 3.00 9.25
C LEU A 82 2.93 2.08 8.14
N ILE A 83 2.43 0.85 8.06
CA ILE A 83 2.79 -0.09 6.99
C ILE A 83 2.43 0.47 5.61
N TRP A 84 1.20 0.98 5.42
CA TRP A 84 0.78 1.51 4.13
C TRP A 84 1.61 2.72 3.70
N LEU A 85 1.92 3.63 4.63
CA LEU A 85 2.79 4.78 4.35
C LEU A 85 4.21 4.36 4.02
N THR A 86 4.72 3.31 4.69
CA THR A 86 6.05 2.76 4.42
C THR A 86 6.12 2.15 3.02
N ILE A 87 5.14 1.35 2.61
CA ILE A 87 5.04 0.85 1.23
C ILE A 87 4.92 2.02 0.24
N GLY A 88 4.12 3.03 0.58
CA GLY A 88 4.00 4.26 -0.19
C GLY A 88 5.36 4.94 -0.43
N LEU A 89 6.21 5.00 0.59
CA LEU A 89 7.55 5.58 0.49
C LEU A 89 8.53 4.70 -0.32
N LEU A 90 8.44 3.37 -0.13
CA LEU A 90 9.29 2.40 -0.83
C LEU A 90 9.17 2.50 -2.36
N PHE A 91 8.02 2.92 -2.89
CA PHE A 91 7.82 3.18 -4.33
C PHE A 91 8.89 4.09 -4.95
N THR A 92 9.42 5.05 -4.19
CA THR A 92 10.40 6.02 -4.70
C THR A 92 11.83 5.49 -4.77
N LEU A 93 12.10 4.39 -4.06
CA LEU A 93 13.45 3.93 -3.78
C LEU A 93 14.12 3.21 -4.98
N PRO A 94 13.45 2.35 -5.77
CA PRO A 94 14.08 1.62 -6.87
C PRO A 94 14.78 2.51 -7.89
N TYR A 95 14.20 3.67 -8.25
CA TYR A 95 14.83 4.61 -9.19
C TYR A 95 15.87 5.54 -8.55
N ARG A 96 15.94 5.62 -7.22
CA ARG A 96 16.96 6.42 -6.51
C ARG A 96 18.17 5.59 -6.10
N LYS A 97 17.95 4.32 -5.75
CA LYS A 97 18.96 3.36 -5.30
C LYS A 97 18.62 1.98 -5.87
N PRO A 98 18.93 1.70 -7.16
CA PRO A 98 18.56 0.45 -7.81
C PRO A 98 19.07 -0.80 -7.08
N GLU A 99 20.22 -0.74 -6.40
CA GLU A 99 20.75 -1.83 -5.57
C GLU A 99 19.80 -2.29 -4.45
N SER A 100 18.91 -1.42 -3.98
CA SER A 100 17.93 -1.73 -2.93
C SER A 100 16.65 -2.37 -3.47
N SER A 101 16.50 -2.53 -4.79
CA SER A 101 15.26 -3.03 -5.41
C SER A 101 14.86 -4.42 -4.90
N LYS A 102 15.82 -5.32 -4.63
CA LYS A 102 15.52 -6.63 -4.02
C LYS A 102 14.95 -6.48 -2.61
N LEU A 103 15.48 -5.54 -1.82
CA LEU A 103 14.96 -5.22 -0.49
C LEU A 103 13.55 -4.64 -0.58
N VAL A 104 13.29 -3.74 -1.55
CA VAL A 104 11.95 -3.20 -1.81
C VAL A 104 10.97 -4.33 -2.15
N TRP A 105 11.35 -5.23 -3.07
CA TRP A 105 10.51 -6.35 -3.49
C TRP A 105 10.07 -7.22 -2.31
N PHE A 106 11.04 -7.81 -1.59
CA PHE A 106 10.73 -8.72 -0.48
C PHE A 106 10.21 -7.98 0.75
N GLY A 107 10.66 -6.74 0.99
CA GLY A 107 10.18 -5.88 2.06
C GLY A 107 8.71 -5.53 1.88
N THR A 108 8.27 -5.19 0.67
CA THR A 108 6.84 -4.96 0.38
C THR A 108 6.01 -6.22 0.62
N VAL A 109 6.48 -7.41 0.23
CA VAL A 109 5.78 -8.69 0.51
C VAL A 109 5.69 -8.96 2.02
N ALA A 110 6.76 -8.75 2.78
CA ALA A 110 6.76 -8.93 4.23
C ALA A 110 5.80 -7.95 4.92
N LEU A 111 5.80 -6.68 4.50
CA LEU A 111 4.88 -5.65 4.99
C LEU A 111 3.42 -5.98 4.66
N MET A 112 3.15 -6.51 3.46
CA MET A 112 1.82 -6.99 3.07
C MET A 112 1.33 -8.12 3.98
N LEU A 113 2.19 -9.10 4.28
CA LEU A 113 1.86 -10.19 5.19
C LEU A 113 1.57 -9.67 6.61
N ALA A 114 2.38 -8.73 7.11
CA ALA A 114 2.16 -8.10 8.40
C ALA A 114 0.82 -7.33 8.45
N ALA A 115 0.49 -6.56 7.40
CA ALA A 115 -0.78 -5.84 7.31
C ALA A 115 -1.99 -6.79 7.29
N ALA A 116 -1.88 -7.93 6.59
CA ALA A 116 -2.90 -8.97 6.56
C ALA A 116 -3.08 -9.63 7.93
N PHE A 117 -1.98 -9.98 8.60
CA PHE A 117 -2.01 -10.51 9.97
C PHE A 117 -2.70 -9.56 10.94
N LEU A 118 -2.34 -8.26 10.93
CA LEU A 118 -2.97 -7.26 11.80
C LEU A 118 -4.47 -7.10 11.53
N ALA A 119 -4.89 -7.18 10.26
CA ALA A 119 -6.29 -7.09 9.90
C ALA A 119 -7.12 -8.28 10.43
N HIS A 120 -6.51 -9.46 10.47
CA HIS A 120 -7.15 -10.69 10.92
C HIS A 120 -7.14 -10.81 12.45
N ALA A 121 -5.95 -10.73 13.07
CA ALA A 121 -5.75 -10.99 14.49
C ALA A 121 -6.18 -9.83 15.39
N LYS A 122 -6.08 -8.58 14.91
CA LYS A 122 -6.40 -7.34 15.67
C LYS A 122 -5.89 -7.35 17.13
N PRO A 123 -4.60 -7.63 17.37
CA PRO A 123 -4.13 -8.07 18.70
C PRO A 123 -4.01 -6.97 19.77
N PHE A 124 -4.10 -5.67 19.41
CA PHE A 124 -3.93 -4.53 20.32
C PHE A 124 -4.57 -3.26 19.77
#